data_AF-A0A1F4YD04-F1
#
_entry.id   AF-A0A1F4YD04-F1
#
_cell.length_a   1.000
_cell.length_b   1.000
_cell.length_c   1.000
_cell.angle_alpha   90.00
_cell.angle_beta   90.00
_cell.angle_gamma   90.00
#
_symmetry.space_group_name_H-M   'P 1'
#
loop_
_entity.id
_entity.type
_entity.pdbx_description
1 polymer ?
#
loop_
_entity_poly.entity_id
_entity_poly.type
_entity_poly.pdbx_seq_one_letter_code
_entity_poly.pdbx_strand_id
1 'polypeptide(L)'
;MARGLTIKQKMFVKGLVESGNGTQAALGAYNTSSSEVAKVIASENLTKLNVREAVEQAMERNGLSVEYISGKIKDSMVAGVGIKAKNSDTIRAGEVLLKLRGAFPTKQSASLHVDIRQMAERMSYGELKEEYERLKRVTDQVIAEGSMREKITGLDF
;
A
#
# COMPACT_ATOMS: atom_id res chain seq x y z
N MET A 1 15.25 -22.62 -7.16
CA MET A 1 15.74 -21.73 -8.23
C MET A 1 14.80 -20.54 -8.33
N ALA A 2 15.30 -19.30 -8.27
CA ALA A 2 14.47 -18.11 -8.46
C ALA A 2 13.87 -18.13 -9.87
N ARG A 3 12.53 -18.08 -9.98
CA ARG A 3 11.86 -18.05 -11.28
C ARG A 3 12.21 -16.72 -11.97
N GLY A 4 12.96 -16.80 -13.07
CA GLY A 4 13.23 -15.63 -13.91
C GLY A 4 11.93 -14.95 -14.39
N LEU A 5 12.00 -13.65 -14.68
CA LEU A 5 10.82 -12.92 -15.14
C LEU A 5 10.36 -13.39 -16.52
N THR A 6 9.05 -13.58 -16.65
CA THR A 6 8.40 -13.77 -17.95
C THR A 6 8.43 -12.48 -18.78
N ILE A 7 8.21 -12.60 -20.10
CA ILE A 7 8.20 -11.44 -21.02
C ILE A 7 7.19 -10.37 -20.56
N LYS A 8 5.97 -10.79 -20.18
CA LYS A 8 4.94 -9.88 -19.68
C LYS A 8 5.35 -9.17 -18.39
N GLN A 9 6.01 -9.89 -17.47
CA GLN A 9 6.51 -9.26 -16.24
C GLN A 9 7.65 -8.27 -16.52
N LYS A 10 8.53 -8.55 -17.50
CA LYS A 10 9.56 -7.57 -17.91
C LYS A 10 8.95 -6.31 -18.50
N MET A 11 7.93 -6.45 -19.35
CA MET A 11 7.18 -5.31 -19.89
C MET A 11 6.47 -4.52 -18.79
N PHE A 12 5.89 -5.22 -17.82
CA PHE A 12 5.27 -4.60 -16.65
C PHE A 12 6.28 -3.80 -15.82
N VAL A 13 7.45 -4.37 -15.52
CA VAL A 13 8.52 -3.67 -14.79
C VAL A 13 8.94 -2.40 -15.52
N LYS A 14 9.17 -2.48 -16.84
CA LYS A 14 9.51 -1.31 -17.65
C LYS A 14 8.43 -0.22 -17.58
N GLY A 15 7.18 -0.59 -17.86
CA GLY A 15 6.07 0.36 -17.84
C GLY A 15 5.82 0.96 -16.46
N LEU A 16 6.08 0.20 -15.39
CA LEU A 16 5.94 0.67 -14.02
C LEU A 16 7.02 1.71 -13.67
N VAL A 17 8.27 1.47 -14.05
CA VAL A 17 9.37 2.42 -13.81
C VAL A 17 9.17 3.72 -14.61
N GLU A 18 8.65 3.63 -15.83
CA GLU A 18 8.40 4.79 -16.70
C GLU A 18 7.19 5.63 -16.23
N SER A 19 6.08 4.98 -15.83
CA SER A 19 4.83 5.69 -15.52
C SER A 19 4.58 5.92 -14.03
N GLY A 20 5.25 5.16 -13.15
CA GLY A 20 4.94 5.11 -11.72
C GLY A 20 3.56 4.50 -11.39
N ASN A 21 2.83 3.97 -12.38
CA ASN A 21 1.46 3.50 -12.23
C ASN A 21 1.34 2.02 -12.62
N GLY A 22 1.13 1.17 -11.60
CA GLY A 22 0.98 -0.27 -11.78
C GLY A 22 -0.19 -0.67 -12.68
N THR A 23 -1.32 0.03 -12.59
CA THR A 23 -2.49 -0.26 -13.43
C THR A 23 -2.20 0.04 -14.90
N GLN A 24 -1.57 1.17 -15.21
CA GLN A 24 -1.19 1.51 -16.59
C GLN A 24 -0.12 0.55 -17.14
N ALA A 25 0.86 0.20 -16.32
CA ALA A 25 1.86 -0.80 -16.67
C ALA A 25 1.23 -2.17 -16.97
N ALA A 26 0.22 -2.58 -16.19
CA ALA A 26 -0.51 -3.83 -16.41
C ALA A 26 -1.37 -3.81 -17.69
N LEU A 27 -2.06 -2.69 -17.99
CA LEU A 27 -2.81 -2.51 -19.24
C LEU A 27 -1.90 -2.74 -20.47
N GLY A 28 -0.72 -2.12 -20.48
CA GLY A 28 0.24 -2.24 -21.58
C GLY A 28 0.93 -3.62 -21.68
N ALA A 29 1.18 -4.28 -20.55
CA ALA A 29 1.94 -5.54 -20.52
C ALA A 29 1.09 -6.80 -20.68
N TYR A 30 -0.18 -6.78 -20.23
CA TYR A 30 -1.06 -7.96 -20.19
C TYR A 30 -2.20 -7.92 -21.20
N ASN A 31 -2.26 -6.88 -22.05
CA ASN A 31 -3.31 -6.69 -23.07
C ASN A 31 -4.72 -6.83 -22.49
N THR A 32 -4.96 -6.22 -21.32
CA THR A 32 -6.28 -6.13 -20.71
C THR A 32 -6.88 -4.77 -21.02
N SER A 33 -8.17 -4.73 -21.35
CA SER A 33 -8.92 -3.50 -21.61
C SER A 33 -9.69 -2.98 -20.38
N SER A 34 -9.83 -3.80 -19.33
CA SER A 34 -10.44 -3.40 -18.06
C SER A 34 -9.40 -2.87 -17.09
N SER A 35 -9.69 -1.69 -16.54
CA SER A 35 -8.90 -1.03 -15.50
C SER A 35 -8.94 -1.81 -14.18
N GLU A 36 -10.10 -2.38 -13.84
CA GLU A 36 -10.33 -3.17 -12.63
C GLU A 36 -9.47 -4.43 -12.66
N VAL A 37 -9.44 -5.13 -13.80
CA VAL A 37 -8.60 -6.31 -14.00
C VAL A 37 -7.11 -5.92 -13.96
N ALA A 38 -6.73 -4.83 -14.62
CA ALA A 38 -5.36 -4.34 -14.60
C ALA A 38 -4.86 -3.99 -13.19
N LYS A 39 -5.72 -3.41 -12.35
CA LYS A 39 -5.41 -3.10 -10.95
C LYS A 39 -5.13 -4.37 -10.14
N VAL A 40 -5.92 -5.43 -10.33
CA VAL A 40 -5.70 -6.73 -9.68
C VAL A 40 -4.39 -7.34 -10.14
N ILE A 41 -4.12 -7.36 -11.45
CA ILE A 41 -2.86 -7.88 -12.03
C ILE A 41 -1.66 -7.11 -11.47
N ALA A 42 -1.76 -5.79 -11.36
CA ALA A 42 -0.70 -4.96 -10.81
C ALA A 42 -0.41 -5.32 -9.34
N SER A 43 -1.45 -5.46 -8.52
CA SER A 43 -1.33 -5.88 -7.12
C SER A 43 -0.67 -7.26 -7.01
N GLU A 44 -1.12 -8.22 -7.80
CA GLU A 44 -0.57 -9.59 -7.81
C GLU A 44 0.89 -9.63 -8.30
N ASN A 45 1.26 -8.79 -9.28
CA ASN A 45 2.64 -8.72 -9.73
C ASN A 45 3.55 -8.09 -8.66
N LEU A 46 3.08 -7.08 -7.95
CA LEU A 46 3.84 -6.41 -6.90
C LEU A 46 4.02 -7.28 -5.64
N THR A 47 3.21 -8.31 -5.43
CA THR A 47 3.43 -9.27 -4.33
C THR A 47 4.47 -10.35 -4.69
N LYS A 48 4.77 -10.56 -5.97
CA LYS A 48 5.76 -11.55 -6.43
C LYS A 48 7.18 -11.06 -6.20
N LEU A 49 7.96 -11.81 -5.42
CA LEU A 49 9.33 -11.44 -5.03
C LEU A 49 10.24 -11.15 -6.23
N ASN A 50 10.24 -12.02 -7.25
CA ASN A 50 11.06 -11.85 -8.45
C ASN A 50 10.71 -10.62 -9.29
N VAL A 51 9.45 -10.15 -9.22
CA VAL A 51 9.03 -8.91 -9.87
C VAL A 51 9.50 -7.71 -9.06
N ARG A 52 9.34 -7.75 -7.73
CA ARG A 52 9.81 -6.67 -6.83
C ARG A 52 11.30 -6.41 -6.97
N GLU A 53 12.12 -7.46 -6.91
CA GLU A 53 13.58 -7.37 -7.08
C GLU A 53 13.96 -6.76 -8.43
N ALA A 54 13.21 -7.11 -9.50
CA ALA A 54 13.47 -6.55 -10.83
C ALA A 54 13.05 -5.08 -10.95
N VAL A 55 11.96 -4.67 -10.28
CA VAL A 55 11.57 -3.26 -10.19
C VAL A 55 12.65 -2.47 -9.47
N GLU A 56 13.12 -2.96 -8.33
CA GLU A 56 14.18 -2.32 -7.54
C GLU A 56 15.46 -2.15 -8.36
N GLN A 57 15.96 -3.23 -8.98
CA GLN A 57 17.12 -3.16 -9.86
C GLN A 57 16.91 -2.22 -11.07
N ALA A 58 15.71 -2.19 -11.64
CA ALA A 58 15.41 -1.28 -12.75
C ALA A 58 15.37 0.17 -12.27
N MET A 59 14.83 0.46 -11.10
CA MET A 59 14.85 1.80 -10.50
C MET A 59 16.29 2.24 -10.19
N GLU A 60 17.10 1.38 -9.59
CA GLU A 60 18.53 1.64 -9.33
C GLU A 60 19.32 1.95 -10.61
N ARG A 61 19.13 1.17 -11.67
CA ARG A 61 19.76 1.42 -12.98
C ARG A 61 19.36 2.74 -13.60
N ASN A 62 18.16 3.23 -13.31
CA ASN A 62 17.68 4.54 -13.76
C ASN A 62 18.04 5.66 -12.76
N GLY A 63 18.92 5.40 -11.79
CA GLY A 63 19.35 6.38 -10.79
C GLY A 63 18.27 6.71 -9.75
N LEU A 64 17.18 5.95 -9.69
CA LEU A 64 16.09 6.12 -8.74
C LEU A 64 16.30 5.28 -7.47
N SER A 65 17.54 5.18 -6.99
CA SER A 65 17.83 4.51 -5.73
C SER A 65 17.19 5.27 -4.57
N VAL A 66 16.90 4.55 -3.47
CA VAL A 66 16.33 5.16 -2.26
C VAL A 66 17.24 6.27 -1.74
N GLU A 67 18.56 6.09 -1.82
CA GLU A 67 19.57 7.06 -1.40
C GLU A 67 19.58 8.29 -2.30
N TYR A 68 19.48 8.11 -3.62
CA TYR A 68 19.44 9.23 -4.56
C TYR A 68 18.16 10.05 -4.39
N ILE A 69 17.00 9.37 -4.30
CA ILE A 69 15.71 10.03 -4.07
C ILE A 69 15.74 10.74 -2.71
N SER A 70 16.23 10.08 -1.66
CA SER A 70 16.34 10.68 -0.33
C SER A 70 17.30 11.87 -0.31
N GLY A 71 18.40 11.79 -1.05
CA GLY A 71 19.35 12.88 -1.26
C GLY A 71 18.70 14.07 -1.96
N LYS A 72 17.96 13.84 -3.06
CA LYS A 72 17.22 14.89 -3.76
C LYS A 72 16.11 15.51 -2.92
N ILE A 73 15.43 14.70 -2.11
CA ILE A 73 14.45 15.21 -1.16
C ILE A 73 15.15 16.06 -0.09
N LYS A 74 16.25 15.59 0.51
CA LYS A 74 17.07 16.37 1.46
C LYS A 74 17.56 17.68 0.82
N ASP A 75 18.08 17.63 -0.39
CA ASP A 75 18.53 18.81 -1.15
C ASP A 75 17.36 19.77 -1.36
N SER A 76 16.16 19.29 -1.71
CA SER A 76 14.96 20.12 -1.85
C SER A 76 14.48 20.72 -0.52
N MET A 77 14.69 20.00 0.59
CA MET A 77 14.35 20.48 1.94
C MET A 77 15.37 21.50 2.45
N VAL A 78 16.66 21.29 2.21
CA VAL A 78 17.76 22.19 2.58
C VAL A 78 17.79 23.42 1.69
N ALA A 79 17.49 23.27 0.39
CA ALA A 79 17.18 24.37 -0.51
C ALA A 79 15.85 25.06 -0.17
N GLY A 80 15.09 24.52 0.79
CA GLY A 80 13.92 25.16 1.35
C GLY A 80 14.25 26.58 1.83
N VAL A 81 13.24 27.44 1.83
CA VAL A 81 13.27 28.81 2.37
C VAL A 81 13.83 29.88 1.40
N GLY A 82 14.42 29.51 0.26
CA GLY A 82 14.93 30.48 -0.72
C GLY A 82 14.53 30.20 -2.17
N ILE A 83 13.60 31.00 -2.70
CA ILE A 83 13.40 31.32 -4.13
C ILE A 83 12.43 30.44 -4.97
N LYS A 84 12.17 29.13 -4.73
CA LYS A 84 11.18 28.37 -5.56
C LYS A 84 10.27 27.31 -4.93
N ALA A 85 10.61 26.70 -3.79
CA ALA A 85 9.78 25.64 -3.20
C ALA A 85 8.84 26.20 -2.10
N LYS A 86 7.56 25.79 -2.11
CA LYS A 86 6.60 26.20 -1.06
C LYS A 86 6.76 25.32 0.17
N ASN A 87 6.41 25.85 1.35
CA ASN A 87 6.42 25.09 2.60
C ASN A 87 5.61 23.78 2.52
N SER A 88 4.54 23.75 1.72
CA SER A 88 3.75 22.53 1.45
C SER A 88 4.57 21.41 0.81
N ASP A 89 5.48 21.76 -0.09
CA ASP A 89 6.27 20.81 -0.86
C ASP A 89 7.32 20.17 0.04
N THR A 90 7.94 20.97 0.92
CA THR A 90 8.89 20.54 1.94
C THR A 90 8.23 19.59 2.96
N ILE A 91 7.01 19.89 3.41
CA ILE A 91 6.26 19.02 4.34
C ILE A 91 5.98 17.67 3.68
N ARG A 92 5.52 17.68 2.41
CA ARG A 92 5.20 16.45 1.68
C ARG A 92 6.44 15.61 1.37
N ALA A 93 7.55 16.27 1.07
CA ALA A 93 8.88 15.65 0.96
C ALA A 93 9.28 14.94 2.26
N GLY A 94 9.16 15.61 3.39
CA GLY A 94 9.43 15.03 4.71
C GLY A 94 8.52 13.83 5.02
N GLU A 95 7.23 13.94 4.70
CA GLU A 95 6.26 12.84 4.86
C GLU A 95 6.65 11.61 4.04
N VAL A 96 7.06 11.80 2.78
CA VAL A 96 7.51 10.70 1.90
C VAL A 96 8.77 10.03 2.45
N LEU A 97 9.75 10.80 2.93
CA LEU A 97 10.96 10.26 3.56
C LEU A 97 10.64 9.40 4.79
N LEU A 98 9.75 9.88 5.65
CA LEU A 98 9.31 9.14 6.83
C LEU A 98 8.57 7.85 6.45
N LYS A 99 7.76 7.86 5.38
CA LYS A 99 7.13 6.65 4.84
C LYS A 99 8.15 5.65 4.30
N LEU A 100 9.16 6.12 3.56
CA LEU A 100 10.25 5.28 3.05
C LEU A 100 11.08 4.66 4.18
N ARG A 101 11.25 5.37 5.29
CA ARG A 101 11.92 4.88 6.51
C ARG A 101 11.05 3.93 7.34
N GLY A 102 9.81 3.66 6.93
CA GLY A 102 8.87 2.83 7.68
C GLY A 102 8.37 3.48 8.97
N ALA A 103 8.56 4.79 9.15
CA ALA A 103 8.15 5.52 10.36
C ALA A 103 6.62 5.77 10.43
N PHE A 104 5.88 5.48 9.36
CA PHE A 104 4.42 5.43 9.37
C PHE A 104 3.95 3.98 9.32
N PRO A 105 3.53 3.38 10.46
CA PRO A 105 2.76 2.15 10.38
C PRO A 105 1.47 2.44 9.62
N THR A 106 1.22 1.69 8.54
CA THR A 106 -0.04 1.79 7.78
C THR A 106 -1.20 1.66 8.74
N LYS A 107 -2.05 2.70 8.86
CA LYS A 107 -3.28 2.62 9.66
C LYS A 107 -4.13 1.46 9.12
N GLN A 108 -4.16 0.35 9.85
CA GLN A 108 -5.03 -0.78 9.52
C GLN A 108 -6.44 -0.42 9.99
N SER A 109 -7.25 0.14 9.10
CA SER A 109 -8.68 0.31 9.36
C SER A 109 -9.43 -0.96 8.95
N ALA A 110 -10.09 -1.62 9.91
CA ALA A 110 -11.03 -2.70 9.63
C ALA A 110 -12.46 -2.12 9.56
N SER A 111 -13.19 -2.41 8.48
CA SER A 111 -14.61 -2.06 8.33
C SER A 111 -15.43 -3.34 8.20
N LEU A 112 -16.45 -3.50 9.05
CA LEU A 112 -17.38 -4.63 9.00
C LEU A 112 -18.75 -4.14 8.51
N HIS A 113 -19.28 -4.78 7.47
CA HIS A 113 -20.63 -4.54 6.97
C HIS A 113 -21.49 -5.78 7.25
N VAL A 114 -22.58 -5.62 8.01
CA VAL A 114 -23.49 -6.71 8.37
C VAL A 114 -24.91 -6.33 7.96
N ASP A 115 -25.54 -7.17 7.14
CA ASP A 115 -26.96 -7.03 6.80
C ASP A 115 -27.82 -7.89 7.74
N ILE A 116 -28.35 -7.25 8.77
CA ILE A 116 -29.10 -7.90 9.85
C ILE A 116 -30.47 -8.42 9.36
N ARG A 117 -31.09 -7.78 8.34
CA ARG A 117 -32.41 -8.19 7.85
C ARG A 117 -32.34 -9.55 7.18
N GLN A 118 -31.34 -9.75 6.34
CA GLN A 118 -31.17 -11.00 5.60
C GLN A 118 -30.83 -12.18 6.52
N MET A 119 -30.20 -11.93 7.66
CA MET A 119 -29.93 -12.93 8.69
C MET A 119 -31.19 -13.29 9.47
N ALA A 120 -32.00 -12.30 9.85
CA ALA A 120 -33.26 -12.51 10.57
C ALA A 120 -34.31 -13.29 9.77
N GLU A 121 -34.27 -13.24 8.44
CA GLU A 121 -35.15 -14.01 7.56
C GLU A 121 -34.80 -15.50 7.49
N ARG A 122 -33.58 -15.88 7.88
CA ARG A 122 -33.04 -17.24 7.70
C ARG A 122 -32.76 -17.97 9.01
N MET A 123 -32.82 -17.27 10.14
CA MET A 123 -32.42 -17.77 11.44
C MET A 123 -33.56 -17.58 12.44
N SER A 124 -33.70 -18.50 13.38
CA SER A 124 -34.58 -18.28 14.53
C SER A 124 -34.03 -17.15 15.41
N TYR A 125 -34.89 -16.55 16.24
CA TYR A 125 -34.49 -15.48 17.17
C TYR A 125 -33.30 -15.86 18.07
N GLY A 126 -33.25 -17.11 18.54
CA GLY A 126 -32.17 -17.60 19.38
C GLY A 126 -30.83 -17.62 18.64
N GLU A 127 -30.81 -18.16 17.44
CA GLU A 127 -29.61 -18.26 16.60
C GLU A 127 -29.12 -16.87 16.16
N LEU A 128 -30.04 -15.94 15.86
CA LEU A 128 -29.70 -14.55 15.51
C LEU A 128 -29.02 -13.81 16.67
N LYS A 129 -29.49 -14.05 17.91
CA LYS A 129 -28.91 -13.45 19.11
C LYS A 129 -27.50 -13.97 19.37
N GLU A 130 -27.28 -15.27 19.24
CA GLU A 130 -25.95 -15.88 19.39
C GLU A 130 -24.96 -15.32 18.37
N GLU A 131 -25.39 -15.16 17.12
CA GLU A 131 -24.54 -14.63 16.05
C GLU A 131 -24.20 -13.14 16.26
N TYR A 132 -25.16 -12.35 16.76
CA TYR A 132 -24.90 -10.97 17.16
C TYR A 132 -23.87 -10.89 18.31
N GLU A 133 -24.00 -11.73 19.33
CA GLU A 133 -23.05 -11.79 20.45
C GLU A 133 -21.65 -12.28 20.01
N ARG A 134 -21.59 -13.16 19.01
CA ARG A 134 -20.34 -13.56 18.37
C ARG A 134 -19.68 -12.39 17.65
N LEU A 135 -20.43 -11.67 16.81
CA LEU A 135 -19.93 -10.52 16.05
C LEU A 135 -19.44 -9.39 16.98
N LYS A 136 -20.18 -9.12 18.05
CA LYS A 136 -19.77 -8.15 19.07
C LYS A 136 -18.44 -8.52 19.72
N ARG A 137 -18.25 -9.78 20.11
CA ARG A 137 -16.99 -10.27 20.69
C ARG A 137 -15.80 -10.12 19.74
N VAL A 138 -15.97 -10.48 18.47
CA VAL A 138 -14.91 -10.34 17.45
C VAL A 138 -14.56 -8.86 17.26
N THR A 139 -15.56 -7.99 17.22
CA THR A 139 -15.36 -6.54 17.10
C THR A 139 -14.60 -5.98 18.30
N ASP A 140 -15.00 -6.35 19.52
CA ASP A 140 -14.35 -5.92 20.77
C ASP A 140 -12.88 -6.39 20.82
N GLN A 141 -12.59 -7.61 20.35
CA GLN A 141 -11.21 -8.14 20.23
C GLN A 141 -10.36 -7.35 19.25
N VAL A 142 -10.87 -7.07 18.05
CA VAL A 142 -10.15 -6.30 17.03
C VAL A 142 -9.82 -4.89 17.52
N ILE A 143 -10.76 -4.24 18.23
CA ILE A 143 -10.55 -2.92 18.83
C ILE A 143 -9.48 -2.96 19.92
N ALA A 144 -9.50 -3.98 20.78
CA ALA A 144 -8.49 -4.15 21.83
C ALA A 144 -7.09 -4.41 21.24
N GLU A 145 -6.98 -5.27 20.23
CA GLU A 145 -5.71 -5.54 19.54
C GLU A 145 -5.16 -4.30 18.82
N GLY A 146 -6.04 -3.53 18.15
CA GLY A 146 -5.66 -2.27 17.53
C GLY A 146 -5.13 -1.26 18.56
N SER A 147 -5.83 -1.10 19.68
CA SER A 147 -5.45 -0.18 20.76
C SER A 147 -4.12 -0.55 21.43
N MET A 148 -3.83 -1.84 21.58
CA MET A 148 -2.54 -2.29 22.14
C MET A 148 -1.38 -2.08 21.15
N ARG A 149 -1.60 -2.27 19.85
CA ARG A 149 -0.57 -2.04 18.83
C ARG A 149 -0.21 -0.56 18.69
N GLU A 150 -1.18 0.34 18.79
CA GLU A 150 -0.90 1.80 18.79
C GLU A 150 -0.03 2.23 19.97
N LYS A 151 -0.26 1.67 21.18
CA LYS A 151 0.55 1.95 22.37
C LYS A 151 2.00 1.46 22.26
N ILE A 152 2.24 0.34 21.58
CA ILE A 152 3.59 -0.22 21.40
C ILE A 152 4.41 0.59 20.38
N THR A 153 3.75 1.23 19.42
CA THR A 153 4.38 2.10 18.41
C THR A 153 4.52 3.57 18.81
N GLY A 154 3.96 3.95 19.97
CA GLY A 154 4.12 5.28 20.55
C GLY A 154 5.52 5.44 21.13
N LEU A 155 6.49 5.85 20.31
CA LEU A 155 7.68 6.51 20.81
C LEU A 155 7.25 7.80 21.49
N ASP A 156 7.38 7.82 22.82
CA ASP A 156 7.43 9.03 23.63
C ASP A 156 8.49 9.96 23.03
N PHE A 157 8.05 11.09 22.49
CA PHE A 157 8.87 12.27 22.21
C PHE A 157 8.38 13.41 23.08
#